data_AF-V9DU72-F1
#
_entry.id   AF-V9DU72-F1
#
_cell.length_a   1.000
_cell.length_b   1.000
_cell.length_c   1.000
_cell.angle_alpha   90.00
_cell.angle_beta   90.00
_cell.angle_gamma   90.00
#
_symmetry.space_group_name_H-M   'P 1'
#
loop_
_entity.id
_entity.type
_entity.pdbx_description
1 polymer ?
#
loop_
_entity_poly.entity_id
_entity_poly.type
_entity_poly.pdbx_seq_one_letter_code
_entity_poly.pdbx_strand_id
1 'polypeptide(L)'
;EPKEFSGKDEDEDRARAWIGKVKSAFVRDQAPDDEKCLVLGSLFTGSARNWYRQLSRITRSDWKKLLREFQVQFCGLGVSVARQYYHARKRADETPLEYLYRLNVEGLRAKLRVKSGPSDVRREHVEHFIETLNDRDLADQLALLRISDALEEVLRARQ
;
A
#
# COMPACT_ATOMS: atom_id res chain seq x y z
N GLU A 1 22.33 -5.15 -0.38
CA GLU A 1 22.00 -4.21 0.72
C GLU A 1 20.63 -3.58 0.48
N PRO A 2 19.85 -3.25 1.52
CA PRO A 2 18.59 -2.54 1.36
C PRO A 2 18.82 -1.11 0.86
N LYS A 3 18.02 -0.68 -0.12
CA LYS A 3 18.05 0.68 -0.68
C LYS A 3 17.47 1.70 0.32
N GLU A 4 17.77 2.97 0.12
CA GLU A 4 17.19 4.08 0.89
C GLU A 4 15.66 4.14 0.81
N PHE A 5 15.01 4.70 1.82
CA PHE A 5 13.56 4.92 1.89
C PHE A 5 13.23 6.40 2.04
N SER A 6 12.58 6.96 1.02
CA SER A 6 12.24 8.39 0.98
C SER A 6 10.93 8.74 1.67
N GLY A 7 10.01 7.77 1.80
CA GLY A 7 8.65 7.96 2.30
C GLY A 7 7.75 8.78 1.38
N LYS A 8 8.09 8.91 0.09
CA LYS A 8 7.27 9.65 -0.90
C LYS A 8 6.24 8.77 -1.59
N ASP A 9 6.48 7.48 -1.67
CA ASP A 9 5.52 6.55 -2.22
C ASP A 9 4.47 6.32 -1.13
N GLU A 10 3.24 6.85 -1.30
CA GLU A 10 2.08 6.57 -0.44
C GLU A 10 1.60 5.11 -0.62
N ASP A 11 2.55 4.18 -0.70
CA ASP A 11 2.35 2.79 -0.98
C ASP A 11 2.72 1.95 0.23
N GLU A 12 1.69 1.59 0.99
CA GLU A 12 1.81 0.74 2.17
C GLU A 12 2.45 -0.62 1.86
N ASP A 13 2.17 -1.21 0.68
CA ASP A 13 2.73 -2.50 0.30
C ASP A 13 4.22 -2.38 -0.09
N ARG A 14 4.63 -1.30 -0.77
CA ARG A 14 6.06 -1.00 -0.99
C ARG A 14 6.78 -0.75 0.33
N ALA A 15 6.18 -0.02 1.26
CA ALA A 15 6.76 0.20 2.59
C ALA A 15 6.90 -1.11 3.38
N ARG A 16 5.88 -1.98 3.37
CA ARG A 16 5.92 -3.33 3.97
C ARG A 16 6.99 -4.21 3.33
N ALA A 17 7.08 -4.21 2.01
CA ALA A 17 8.10 -4.99 1.28
C ALA A 17 9.51 -4.46 1.58
N TRP A 18 9.68 -3.15 1.65
CA TRP A 18 10.95 -2.52 1.98
C TRP A 18 11.42 -2.87 3.39
N ILE A 19 10.58 -2.68 4.41
CA ILE A 19 10.95 -3.01 5.79
C ILE A 19 11.14 -4.53 5.97
N GLY A 20 10.41 -5.35 5.20
CA GLY A 20 10.62 -6.79 5.13
C GLY A 20 12.04 -7.15 4.68
N LYS A 21 12.53 -6.53 3.59
CA LYS A 21 13.91 -6.72 3.09
C LYS A 21 14.97 -6.28 4.12
N VAL A 22 14.75 -5.14 4.79
CA VAL A 22 15.65 -4.64 5.85
C VAL A 22 15.71 -5.64 7.01
N LYS A 23 14.55 -6.11 7.49
CA LYS A 23 14.48 -7.12 8.56
C LYS A 23 15.19 -8.42 8.18
N SER A 24 14.97 -8.92 6.97
CA SER A 24 15.66 -10.13 6.49
C SER A 24 17.17 -9.96 6.43
N ALA A 25 17.67 -8.77 6.05
CA ALA A 25 19.10 -8.47 6.10
C ALA A 25 19.63 -8.52 7.53
N PHE A 26 18.97 -7.86 8.49
CA PHE A 26 19.39 -7.90 9.89
C PHE A 26 19.37 -9.29 10.51
N VAL A 27 18.42 -10.15 10.13
CA VAL A 27 18.39 -11.55 10.57
C VAL A 27 19.60 -12.31 10.04
N ARG A 28 19.91 -12.16 8.74
CA ARG A 28 21.08 -12.80 8.13
C ARG A 28 22.39 -12.35 8.77
N ASP A 29 22.50 -11.06 9.07
CA ASP A 29 23.72 -10.44 9.57
C ASP A 29 23.83 -10.52 11.11
N GLN A 30 22.83 -11.10 11.79
CA GLN A 30 22.74 -11.22 13.25
C GLN A 30 22.95 -9.89 13.99
N ALA A 31 22.48 -8.80 13.39
CA ALA A 31 22.68 -7.46 13.94
C ALA A 31 22.02 -7.32 15.33
N PRO A 32 22.68 -6.67 16.31
CA PRO A 32 22.09 -6.31 17.59
C PRO A 32 21.10 -5.13 17.40
N ASP A 33 20.15 -4.98 18.34
CA ASP A 33 19.03 -4.05 18.19
C ASP A 33 19.46 -2.56 18.14
N ASP A 34 20.55 -2.19 18.81
CA ASP A 34 21.15 -0.86 18.76
C ASP A 34 21.72 -0.53 17.37
N GLU A 35 22.41 -1.50 16.74
CA GLU A 35 22.90 -1.37 15.37
C GLU A 35 21.74 -1.24 14.37
N LYS A 36 20.67 -2.04 14.54
CA LYS A 36 19.48 -1.96 13.67
C LYS A 36 18.87 -0.56 13.66
N CYS A 37 18.77 0.09 14.82
CA CYS A 37 18.25 1.45 14.94
C CYS A 37 19.09 2.46 14.17
N LEU A 38 20.42 2.34 14.27
CA LEU A 38 21.35 3.23 13.56
C LEU A 38 21.26 3.02 12.04
N VAL A 39 21.35 1.77 11.59
CA VAL A 39 21.28 1.43 10.16
C VAL A 39 19.92 1.80 9.56
N LEU A 40 18.82 1.51 10.25
CA LEU A 40 17.49 1.90 9.77
C LEU A 40 17.37 3.43 9.68
N GLY A 41 17.87 4.15 10.70
CA GLY A 41 17.91 5.61 10.70
C GLY A 41 18.69 6.21 9.53
N SER A 42 19.83 5.61 9.15
CA SER A 42 20.63 6.09 8.01
C SER A 42 19.98 5.85 6.66
N LEU A 43 19.16 4.79 6.53
CA LEU A 43 18.46 4.45 5.29
C LEU A 43 17.31 5.41 4.96
N PHE A 44 16.80 6.18 5.93
CA PHE A 44 15.76 7.17 5.66
C PHE A 44 16.32 8.38 4.93
N THR A 45 15.63 8.83 3.89
CA THR A 45 15.92 10.06 3.13
C THR A 45 14.66 10.90 2.96
N GLY A 46 14.78 12.12 2.43
CA GLY A 46 13.62 12.96 2.12
C GLY A 46 12.66 13.19 3.31
N SER A 47 11.35 13.00 3.07
CA SER A 47 10.30 13.18 4.08
C SER A 47 10.41 12.14 5.20
N ALA A 48 10.77 10.90 4.89
CA ALA A 48 11.01 9.87 5.90
C ALA A 48 12.12 10.25 6.88
N ARG A 49 13.19 10.93 6.42
CA ARG A 49 14.26 11.41 7.31
C ARG A 49 13.75 12.49 8.27
N ASN A 50 12.88 13.38 7.81
CA ASN A 50 12.29 14.41 8.67
C ASN A 50 11.33 13.81 9.70
N TRP A 51 10.47 12.87 9.27
CA TRP A 51 9.64 12.07 10.17
C TRP A 51 10.49 11.36 11.24
N TYR A 52 11.58 10.68 10.85
CA TYR A 52 12.46 10.01 11.80
C TYR A 52 13.06 10.99 12.83
N ARG A 53 13.51 12.18 12.39
CA ARG A 53 14.11 13.20 13.27
C ARG A 53 13.14 13.76 14.31
N GLN A 54 11.83 13.77 14.02
CA GLN A 54 10.82 14.26 14.96
C GLN A 54 10.53 13.25 16.09
N LEU A 55 10.93 11.99 15.93
CA LEU A 55 10.74 10.97 16.96
C LEU A 55 11.66 11.22 18.15
N SER A 56 11.13 10.93 19.35
CA SER A 56 11.89 11.02 20.60
C SER A 56 13.16 10.17 20.54
N ARG A 57 14.20 10.56 21.30
CA ARG A 57 15.44 9.78 21.38
C ARG A 57 15.18 8.34 21.86
N ILE A 58 14.25 8.16 22.80
CA ILE A 58 13.86 6.85 23.35
C ILE A 58 13.26 5.96 22.25
N THR A 59 12.39 6.52 21.40
CA THR A 59 11.80 5.80 20.28
C THR A 59 12.88 5.40 19.28
N ARG A 60 13.81 6.32 18.95
CA ARG A 60 14.87 6.07 17.97
C ARG A 60 15.92 5.06 18.42
N SER A 61 16.10 4.86 19.73
CA SER A 61 17.07 3.90 20.29
C SER A 61 16.48 2.51 20.56
N ASP A 62 15.16 2.34 20.45
CA ASP A 62 14.46 1.08 20.72
C ASP A 62 13.93 0.51 19.40
N TRP A 63 14.51 -0.61 18.96
CA TRP A 63 14.19 -1.23 17.67
C TRP A 63 12.70 -1.55 17.53
N LYS A 64 12.06 -2.06 18.58
CA LYS A 64 10.65 -2.44 18.55
C LYS A 64 9.75 -1.22 18.45
N LYS A 65 10.07 -0.14 19.18
CA LYS A 65 9.31 1.12 19.12
C LYS A 65 9.50 1.80 17.75
N LEU A 66 10.74 1.91 17.28
CA LEU A 66 11.03 2.51 15.98
C LEU A 66 10.31 1.76 14.84
N LEU A 67 10.38 0.42 14.84
CA LEU A 67 9.70 -0.41 13.85
C LEU A 67 8.17 -0.21 13.90
N ARG A 68 7.59 -0.14 15.10
CA ARG A 68 6.15 0.09 15.27
C ARG A 68 5.73 1.46 14.71
N GLU A 69 6.46 2.52 15.03
CA GLU A 69 6.18 3.86 14.49
C GLU A 69 6.30 3.88 12.96
N PHE A 70 7.31 3.22 12.40
CA PHE A 70 7.44 3.08 10.95
C PHE A 70 6.21 2.39 10.34
N GLN A 71 5.78 1.29 10.94
CA GLN A 71 4.63 0.53 10.46
C GLN A 71 3.32 1.33 10.56
N VAL A 72 3.13 2.13 11.60
CA VAL A 72 1.98 3.02 11.74
C VAL A 72 2.00 4.10 10.67
N GLN A 73 3.15 4.75 10.48
CA GLN A 73 3.27 5.87 9.56
C GLN A 73 3.19 5.46 8.08
N PHE A 74 3.82 4.34 7.70
CA PHE A 74 4.04 4.02 6.29
C PHE A 74 3.44 2.69 5.86
N CYS A 75 3.10 1.78 6.79
CA CYS A 75 2.58 0.45 6.44
C CYS A 75 1.09 0.28 6.78
N GLY A 76 0.38 1.34 7.15
CA GLY A 76 -1.04 1.29 7.52
C GLY A 76 -1.33 0.50 8.80
N LEU A 77 -0.34 0.29 9.68
CA LEU A 77 -0.58 -0.43 10.94
C LEU A 77 -1.56 0.36 11.82
N GLY A 78 -2.66 -0.28 12.21
CA GLY A 78 -3.73 0.34 12.99
C GLY A 78 -4.89 0.87 12.14
N VAL A 79 -4.77 0.88 10.81
CA VAL A 79 -5.90 1.09 9.90
C VAL A 79 -6.65 -0.25 9.77
N SER A 80 -7.99 -0.22 9.83
CA SER A 80 -8.76 -1.43 9.58
C SER A 80 -8.66 -1.84 8.10
N VAL A 81 -8.60 -3.14 7.82
CA VAL A 81 -8.53 -3.66 6.45
C VAL A 81 -9.72 -3.21 5.59
N ALA A 82 -10.90 -3.05 6.19
CA ALA A 82 -12.05 -2.46 5.52
C ALA A 82 -11.82 -1.00 5.14
N ARG A 83 -11.20 -0.21 6.03
CA ARG A 83 -10.86 1.18 5.76
C ARG A 83 -9.78 1.31 4.68
N GLN A 84 -8.82 0.38 4.63
CA GLN A 84 -7.82 0.33 3.55
C GLN A 84 -8.49 0.12 2.19
N TYR A 85 -9.45 -0.81 2.11
CA TYR A 85 -10.24 -1.03 0.90
C TYR A 85 -11.00 0.23 0.47
N TYR A 86 -11.85 0.80 1.33
CA TYR A 86 -12.72 1.92 0.96
C TYR A 86 -12.02 3.28 0.75
N HIS A 87 -10.76 3.42 1.16
CA HIS A 87 -9.95 4.61 0.88
C HIS A 87 -8.92 4.39 -0.23
N ALA A 88 -8.83 3.20 -0.81
CA ALA A 88 -7.94 2.96 -1.92
C ALA A 88 -8.27 3.90 -3.09
N ARG A 89 -7.24 4.49 -3.70
CA ARG A 89 -7.32 5.32 -4.90
C ARG A 89 -6.27 4.87 -5.88
N LYS A 90 -6.54 5.02 -7.19
CA LYS A 90 -5.55 4.76 -8.23
C LYS A 90 -4.35 5.69 -8.04
N ARG A 91 -3.14 5.13 -8.12
CA ARG A 91 -1.88 5.88 -8.08
C ARG A 91 -1.56 6.46 -9.45
N ALA A 92 -0.75 7.51 -9.45
CA ALA A 92 -0.32 8.18 -10.67
C ALA A 92 0.59 7.29 -11.54
N ASP A 93 1.38 6.41 -10.92
CA ASP A 93 2.38 5.57 -11.57
C ASP A 93 1.87 4.17 -11.97
N GLU A 94 0.65 3.80 -11.59
CA GLU A 94 0.05 2.52 -11.97
C GLU A 94 -0.97 2.70 -13.12
N THR A 95 -1.17 1.66 -13.91
CA THR A 95 -2.24 1.56 -14.92
C THR A 95 -3.60 1.24 -14.26
N PRO A 96 -4.74 1.47 -14.94
CA PRO A 96 -6.06 1.04 -14.46
C PRO A 96 -6.13 -0.46 -14.09
N LEU A 97 -5.46 -1.32 -14.86
CA LEU A 97 -5.46 -2.77 -14.59
C LEU A 97 -4.64 -3.12 -13.35
N GLU A 98 -3.46 -2.50 -13.17
CA GLU A 98 -2.65 -2.68 -11.95
C GLU A 98 -3.41 -2.19 -10.72
N TYR A 99 -4.13 -1.07 -10.86
CA TYR A 99 -5.01 -0.59 -9.80
C TYR A 99 -6.11 -1.61 -9.46
N LEU A 100 -6.80 -2.18 -10.45
CA LEU A 100 -7.82 -3.21 -10.24
C LEU A 100 -7.24 -4.40 -9.47
N TYR A 101 -6.03 -4.86 -9.82
CA TYR A 101 -5.38 -5.96 -9.11
C TYR A 101 -5.03 -5.63 -7.66
N ARG A 102 -4.52 -4.42 -7.40
CA ARG A 102 -4.26 -3.97 -6.03
C ARG A 102 -5.56 -3.86 -5.21
N LEU A 103 -6.60 -3.28 -5.79
CA LEU A 103 -7.91 -3.14 -5.13
C LEU A 103 -8.56 -4.50 -4.83
N ASN A 104 -8.38 -5.48 -5.72
CA ASN A 104 -8.82 -6.86 -5.47
C ASN A 104 -8.14 -7.47 -4.24
N VAL A 105 -6.84 -7.24 -4.07
CA VAL A 105 -6.09 -7.73 -2.90
C VAL A 105 -6.60 -7.07 -1.61
N GLU A 106 -6.89 -5.78 -1.63
CA GLU A 106 -7.51 -5.08 -0.50
C GLU A 106 -8.91 -5.63 -0.18
N GLY A 107 -9.72 -5.89 -1.20
CA GLY A 107 -11.04 -6.53 -1.04
C GLY A 107 -10.92 -7.90 -0.38
N LEU A 108 -9.99 -8.74 -0.82
CA LEU A 108 -9.72 -10.05 -0.20
C LEU A 108 -9.28 -9.92 1.26
N ARG A 109 -8.38 -8.97 1.58
CA ARG A 109 -7.96 -8.67 2.96
C ARG A 109 -9.13 -8.22 3.84
N ALA A 110 -10.05 -7.45 3.27
CA ALA A 110 -11.30 -7.02 3.90
C ALA A 110 -12.40 -8.11 3.95
N LYS A 111 -12.09 -9.34 3.48
CA LYS A 111 -13.04 -10.47 3.38
C LYS A 111 -14.22 -10.22 2.42
N LEU A 112 -14.04 -9.31 1.46
CA LEU A 112 -14.98 -9.07 0.38
C LEU A 112 -14.72 -10.03 -0.77
N ARG A 113 -15.75 -10.75 -1.21
CA ARG A 113 -15.67 -11.68 -2.36
C ARG A 113 -15.83 -10.90 -3.67
N VAL A 114 -14.93 -9.98 -3.95
CA VAL A 114 -15.04 -9.03 -5.08
C VAL A 114 -15.06 -9.68 -6.47
N LYS A 115 -14.47 -10.88 -6.63
CA LYS A 115 -14.48 -11.64 -7.89
C LYS A 115 -15.60 -12.69 -8.00
N SER A 116 -16.03 -13.28 -6.89
CA SER A 116 -16.90 -14.47 -6.88
C SER A 116 -18.07 -14.38 -5.91
N GLY A 117 -18.29 -13.20 -5.34
CA GLY A 117 -19.32 -12.94 -4.35
C GLY A 117 -20.68 -12.64 -4.96
N PRO A 118 -21.65 -12.30 -4.11
CA PRO A 118 -22.95 -11.78 -4.52
C PRO A 118 -22.86 -10.62 -5.52
N SER A 119 -23.88 -10.48 -6.38
CA SER A 119 -23.91 -9.49 -7.46
C SER A 119 -23.79 -8.04 -6.95
N ASP A 120 -24.39 -7.74 -5.81
CA ASP A 120 -24.29 -6.45 -5.12
C ASP A 120 -22.86 -6.15 -4.68
N VAL A 121 -22.14 -7.11 -4.09
CA VAL A 121 -20.73 -6.94 -3.69
C VAL A 121 -19.83 -6.70 -4.90
N ARG A 122 -20.02 -7.45 -5.99
CA ARG A 122 -19.24 -7.25 -7.23
C ARG A 122 -19.54 -5.89 -7.86
N ARG A 123 -20.81 -5.47 -7.87
CA ARG A 123 -21.23 -4.17 -8.38
C ARG A 123 -20.64 -3.02 -7.57
N GLU A 124 -20.76 -3.06 -6.24
CA GLU A 124 -20.17 -2.06 -5.33
C GLU A 124 -18.65 -1.97 -5.54
N HIS A 125 -17.98 -3.10 -5.75
CA HIS A 125 -16.54 -3.12 -6.04
C HIS A 125 -16.18 -2.39 -7.34
N VAL A 126 -16.96 -2.61 -8.41
CA VAL A 126 -16.77 -1.94 -9.70
C VAL A 126 -17.08 -0.44 -9.59
N GLU A 127 -18.17 -0.08 -8.91
CA GLU A 127 -18.52 1.33 -8.64
C GLU A 127 -17.38 2.02 -7.90
N HIS A 128 -16.88 1.38 -6.84
CA HIS A 128 -15.74 1.88 -6.08
C HIS A 128 -14.49 2.03 -6.95
N PHE A 129 -14.17 1.06 -7.80
CA PHE A 129 -13.05 1.14 -8.76
C PHE A 129 -13.18 2.36 -9.69
N ILE A 130 -14.37 2.59 -10.26
CA ILE A 130 -14.65 3.71 -11.18
C ILE A 130 -14.48 5.05 -10.46
N GLU A 131 -15.06 5.20 -9.26
CA GLU A 131 -14.98 6.42 -8.44
C GLU A 131 -13.56 6.78 -8.00
N THR A 132 -12.68 5.79 -7.95
CA THR A 132 -11.33 5.90 -7.40
C THR A 132 -10.25 5.88 -8.47
N LEU A 133 -10.65 5.82 -9.75
CA LEU A 133 -9.76 5.68 -10.90
C LEU A 133 -8.94 6.93 -11.21
N ASN A 134 -9.41 8.12 -10.81
CA ASN A 134 -8.79 9.41 -11.13
C ASN A 134 -8.53 9.62 -12.64
N ASP A 135 -9.37 9.02 -13.48
CA ASP A 135 -9.43 9.17 -14.94
C ASP A 135 -10.90 9.32 -15.34
N ARG A 136 -11.30 10.56 -15.61
CA ARG A 136 -12.72 10.89 -15.81
C ARG A 136 -13.28 10.28 -17.09
N ASP A 137 -12.52 10.34 -18.18
CA ASP A 137 -12.97 9.85 -19.48
C ASP A 137 -13.14 8.33 -19.45
N LEU A 138 -12.19 7.62 -18.85
CA LEU A 138 -12.30 6.17 -18.68
C LEU A 138 -13.41 5.79 -17.69
N ALA A 139 -13.58 6.54 -16.60
CA ALA A 139 -14.66 6.32 -15.64
C ALA A 139 -16.04 6.45 -16.30
N ASP A 140 -16.26 7.49 -17.10
CA ASP A 140 -17.52 7.73 -17.82
C ASP A 140 -17.79 6.61 -18.84
N GLN A 141 -16.77 6.18 -19.60
CA GLN A 141 -16.90 5.05 -20.52
C GLN A 141 -17.27 3.74 -19.81
N LEU A 142 -16.63 3.45 -18.67
CA LEU A 142 -16.90 2.23 -17.89
C LEU A 142 -18.30 2.25 -17.27
N ALA A 143 -18.75 3.42 -16.78
CA ALA A 143 -20.09 3.59 -16.23
C ALA A 143 -21.18 3.34 -17.29
N LEU A 144 -20.99 3.83 -18.51
CA LEU A 144 -21.92 3.61 -19.63
C LEU A 144 -22.04 2.15 -20.03
N LEU A 145 -20.94 1.40 -19.98
CA LEU A 145 -20.93 -0.01 -20.38
C LEU A 145 -21.57 -0.93 -19.33
N ARG A 146 -21.84 -0.43 -18.10
CA ARG A 146 -22.43 -1.19 -16.98
C ARG A 146 -21.71 -2.52 -16.72
N ILE A 147 -20.39 -2.53 -16.89
CA ILE A 147 -19.58 -3.75 -16.85
C ILE A 147 -19.35 -4.15 -15.40
N SER A 148 -20.10 -5.12 -14.87
CA SER A 148 -19.78 -5.72 -13.57
C SER A 148 -18.77 -6.87 -13.71
N ASP A 149 -19.04 -7.81 -14.62
CA ASP A 149 -18.38 -9.11 -14.63
C ASP A 149 -17.25 -9.23 -15.66
N ALA A 150 -17.09 -8.25 -16.58
CA ALA A 150 -16.07 -8.25 -17.64
C ALA A 150 -15.05 -7.09 -17.53
N LEU A 151 -14.93 -6.48 -16.34
CA LEU A 151 -14.12 -5.27 -16.15
C LEU A 151 -12.64 -5.56 -16.44
N GLU A 152 -12.15 -6.70 -15.99
CA GLU A 152 -10.76 -7.10 -16.18
C GLU A 152 -10.43 -7.30 -17.66
N GLU A 153 -11.30 -7.97 -18.41
CA GLU A 153 -11.18 -8.22 -19.85
C GLU A 153 -11.18 -6.92 -20.64
N VAL A 154 -12.06 -5.98 -20.28
CA VAL A 154 -12.18 -4.68 -20.93
C VAL A 154 -10.95 -3.81 -20.66
N LEU A 155 -10.38 -3.84 -19.45
CA LEU A 155 -9.13 -3.15 -19.15
C LEU A 155 -7.94 -3.77 -19.90
N ARG A 156 -7.86 -5.09 -20.02
CA ARG A 156 -6.81 -5.79 -20.79
C ARG A 156 -6.84 -5.44 -22.27
N ALA A 157 -8.03 -5.29 -22.86
CA ALA A 157 -8.18 -4.95 -24.28
C ALA A 157 -7.76 -3.51 -24.63
N ARG A 158 -7.54 -2.65 -23.62
CA ARG A 158 -7.18 -1.23 -23.78
C ARG A 158 -5.69 -0.93 -23.57
N GLN A 159 -4.91 -1.93 -23.15
CA GLN A 159 -3.45 -1.83 -23.01
C GLN A 159 -2.76 -2.23 -24.31
#